data_AF-W8KWQ1-F1
#
_entry.id   AF-W8KWQ1-F1
#
_cell.length_a   1.000
_cell.length_b   1.000
_cell.length_c   1.000
_cell.angle_alpha   90.00
_cell.angle_beta   90.00
_cell.angle_gamma   90.00
#
_symmetry.space_group_name_H-M   'P 1'
#
loop_
_entity.id
_entity.type
_entity.pdbx_description
1 polymer ?
#
loop_
_entity_poly.entity_id
_entity_poly.type
_entity_poly.pdbx_seq_one_letter_code
_entity_poly.pdbx_strand_id
1 'polypeptide(L)'
;MTMITENLVGEIYLVCGALLFVLGVHALVVRPHLLVKVLAVNIMGSGVFMVLLTAASGPDLIDPVPHALVITGIVVAVCASAVALALMLKVRAATGQARLPSEAPED
;
A
#
# COMPACT_ATOMS: atom_id res chain seq x y z
N MET A 1 23.34 9.42 23.41
CA MET A 1 22.83 8.05 23.20
C MET A 1 21.43 8.08 22.60
N THR A 2 20.48 8.78 23.22
CA THR A 2 19.05 8.87 22.83
C THR A 2 18.83 9.46 21.43
N MET A 3 19.49 10.57 21.10
CA MET A 3 19.37 11.23 19.78
C MET A 3 19.85 10.35 18.60
N ILE A 4 20.88 9.52 18.81
CA ILE A 4 21.38 8.62 17.75
C ILE A 4 20.39 7.48 17.51
N THR A 5 19.81 6.93 18.58
CA THR A 5 18.78 5.89 18.47
C THR A 5 17.49 6.41 17.84
N GLU A 6 17.07 7.64 18.11
CA GLU A 6 15.88 8.23 17.50
C GLU A 6 16.05 8.42 15.99
N ASN A 7 17.21 8.91 15.55
CA ASN A 7 17.52 9.06 14.13
C ASN A 7 17.60 7.72 13.40
N LEU A 8 18.28 6.74 14.00
CA LEU A 8 18.41 5.39 13.43
C LEU A 8 17.03 4.71 13.25
N VAL A 9 16.14 4.88 14.23
CA VAL A 9 14.78 4.34 14.17
C VAL A 9 13.98 4.98 13.04
N GLY A 10 14.08 6.31 12.87
CA GLY A 10 13.46 7.01 11.74
C GLY A 10 13.98 6.51 10.39
N GLU A 11 15.29 6.38 10.22
CA GLU A 11 15.89 5.85 8.98
C GLU A 11 15.40 4.44 8.65
N ILE A 12 15.32 3.55 9.65
CA ILE A 12 14.77 2.20 9.48
C ILE A 12 13.32 2.27 9.00
N TYR A 13 12.50 3.14 9.59
CA TYR A 13 11.10 3.25 9.18
C TYR A 13 10.94 3.80 7.76
N LEU A 14 11.76 4.78 7.36
CA LEU A 14 11.78 5.30 5.99
C LEU A 14 12.19 4.22 4.97
N VAL A 15 13.25 3.47 5.27
CA VAL A 15 13.73 2.38 4.40
C VAL A 15 12.69 1.27 4.30
N CYS A 16 12.11 0.84 5.43
CA CYS A 16 11.04 -0.16 5.44
C CYS A 16 9.81 0.33 4.65
N GLY A 17 9.40 1.57 4.82
CA GLY A 17 8.27 2.15 4.08
C GLY A 17 8.53 2.19 2.56
N ALA A 18 9.73 2.59 2.15
CA ALA A 18 10.15 2.58 0.74
C ALA A 18 10.19 1.16 0.17
N LEU A 19 10.72 0.18 0.92
CA LEU A 19 10.75 -1.22 0.52
C LEU A 19 9.34 -1.80 0.35
N LEU A 20 8.42 -1.52 1.28
CA LEU A 20 7.01 -1.94 1.16
C LEU A 20 6.35 -1.31 -0.08
N PHE A 21 6.61 -0.03 -0.35
CA PHE A 21 6.09 0.64 -1.54
C PHE A 21 6.58 -0.03 -2.82
N VAL A 22 7.89 -0.25 -2.96
CA VAL A 22 8.49 -0.90 -4.15
C VAL A 22 7.99 -2.34 -4.29
N LEU A 23 7.92 -3.11 -3.20
CA LEU A 23 7.40 -4.48 -3.19
C LEU A 23 5.95 -4.53 -3.68
N GLY A 24 5.12 -3.60 -3.20
CA GLY A 24 3.74 -3.48 -3.62
C GLY A 24 3.60 -3.09 -5.09
N VAL A 25 4.39 -2.13 -5.59
CA VAL A 25 4.42 -1.78 -7.02
C VAL A 25 4.80 -2.99 -7.87
N HIS A 26 5.86 -3.69 -7.48
CA HIS A 26 6.32 -4.88 -8.17
C HIS A 26 5.23 -5.97 -8.19
N ALA A 27 4.58 -6.26 -7.06
CA ALA A 27 3.49 -7.22 -6.99
C ALA A 27 2.28 -6.80 -7.83
N LEU A 28 1.95 -5.50 -7.87
CA LEU A 28 0.84 -4.95 -8.65
C LEU A 28 1.04 -5.15 -10.16
N VAL A 29 2.27 -4.96 -10.64
CA VAL A 29 2.64 -5.10 -12.06
C VAL A 29 2.79 -6.56 -12.45
N VAL A 30 3.61 -7.34 -11.71
CA VAL A 30 4.02 -8.70 -12.12
C VAL A 30 2.94 -9.74 -11.87
N ARG A 31 2.11 -9.59 -10.82
CA ARG A 31 1.15 -10.64 -10.45
C ARG A 31 -0.15 -10.50 -11.24
N PRO A 32 -0.63 -11.56 -11.90
CA PRO A 32 -1.80 -11.48 -12.78
C PRO A 32 -3.13 -11.71 -12.03
N HIS A 33 -3.07 -12.29 -10.82
CA HIS A 33 -4.25 -12.60 -10.02
C HIS A 33 -4.82 -11.34 -9.34
N LEU A 34 -6.12 -11.09 -9.48
CA LEU A 34 -6.78 -9.87 -9.01
C LEU A 34 -6.69 -9.68 -7.49
N LEU A 35 -6.86 -10.74 -6.69
CA LEU A 35 -6.65 -10.66 -5.22
C LEU A 35 -5.26 -10.16 -4.85
N VAL A 36 -4.22 -10.61 -5.57
CA VAL A 36 -2.84 -10.22 -5.27
C VAL A 36 -2.63 -8.76 -5.62
N LYS A 37 -3.31 -8.24 -6.65
CA LYS A 37 -3.30 -6.81 -6.97
C LYS A 37 -3.97 -5.98 -5.87
N VAL A 38 -5.10 -6.42 -5.32
CA VAL A 38 -5.75 -5.74 -4.17
C VAL A 38 -4.82 -5.71 -2.95
N LEU A 39 -4.18 -6.84 -2.64
CA LEU A 39 -3.20 -6.91 -1.56
C LEU A 39 -1.98 -6.01 -1.83
N ALA A 40 -1.49 -6.00 -3.06
CA ALA A 40 -0.36 -5.19 -3.47
C ALA A 40 -0.62 -3.68 -3.26
N VAL A 41 -1.82 -3.19 -3.60
CA VAL A 41 -2.22 -1.80 -3.35
C VAL A 41 -2.21 -1.48 -1.86
N ASN A 42 -2.69 -2.38 -1.00
CA ASN A 42 -2.66 -2.17 0.45
C ASN A 42 -1.23 -2.15 1.00
N ILE A 43 -0.35 -3.04 0.52
CA ILE A 43 1.07 -3.06 0.90
C ILE A 43 1.77 -1.77 0.48
N MET A 44 1.49 -1.27 -0.75
CA MET A 44 1.98 0.05 -1.19
C MET A 44 1.51 1.15 -0.24
N GLY A 45 0.21 1.16 0.08
CA GLY A 45 -0.39 2.14 0.99
C GLY A 45 0.23 2.14 2.39
N SER A 46 0.45 0.96 2.98
CA SER A 46 1.14 0.84 4.27
C SER A 46 2.55 1.42 4.22
N GLY A 47 3.30 1.22 3.13
CA GLY A 47 4.61 1.85 2.92
C GLY A 47 4.53 3.39 2.90
N VAL A 48 3.55 3.95 2.20
CA VAL A 48 3.31 5.41 2.17
C VAL A 48 2.95 5.94 3.56
N PHE A 49 2.05 5.27 4.28
CA PHE A 49 1.65 5.69 5.62
C PHE A 49 2.83 5.69 6.60
N MET A 50 3.70 4.69 6.50
CA MET A 50 4.92 4.60 7.29
C MET A 50 5.86 5.78 7.03
N VAL A 51 6.11 6.11 5.75
CA VAL A 51 6.94 7.27 5.38
C VAL A 51 6.34 8.59 5.87
N LEU A 52 5.03 8.78 5.74
CA LEU A 52 4.34 9.99 6.21
C LEU A 52 4.46 10.16 7.73
N LEU A 53 4.27 9.09 8.49
CA LEU A 53 4.35 9.14 9.95
C LEU A 53 5.77 9.40 10.44
N THR A 54 6.77 8.81 9.77
CA THR A 54 8.18 9.07 10.10
C THR A 54 8.59 10.50 9.75
N ALA A 55 8.12 11.05 8.62
CA ALA A 55 8.35 12.44 8.26
C ALA A 55 7.68 13.43 9.24
N ALA A 56 6.60 13.01 9.88
CA ALA A 56 5.87 13.76 10.90
C ALA A 56 6.47 13.65 12.31
N SER A 57 7.49 12.80 12.49
CA SER A 57 8.11 12.56 13.79
C SER A 57 9.11 13.68 14.09
N GLY A 58 8.77 14.57 15.02
CA GLY A 58 9.61 15.68 15.48
C GLY A 58 9.72 15.75 17.00
N PRO A 59 10.72 16.47 17.54
CA PRO A 59 11.09 16.42 18.95
C PRO A 59 10.09 17.05 19.93
N ASP A 60 9.27 18.02 19.50
CA ASP A 60 8.49 18.85 20.44
C ASP A 60 6.96 18.73 20.35
N LEU A 61 6.41 17.99 19.37
CA LEU A 61 5.00 17.58 19.35
C LEU A 61 4.73 16.65 18.17
N ILE A 62 3.79 15.70 18.34
CA ILE A 62 3.24 14.92 17.22
C ILE A 62 2.48 15.86 16.30
N ASP A 63 2.86 15.94 15.01
CA ASP A 63 2.11 16.71 14.02
C ASP A 63 0.74 16.03 13.76
N PRO A 64 -0.38 16.70 14.07
CA PRO A 64 -1.71 16.12 13.89
C PRO A 64 -2.09 15.93 12.41
N VAL A 65 -1.47 16.65 11.47
CA VAL A 65 -1.89 16.65 10.06
C VAL A 65 -1.56 15.31 9.37
N PRO A 66 -0.32 14.80 9.40
CA PRO A 66 0.01 13.50 8.82
C PRO A 66 -0.71 12.35 9.54
N HIS A 67 -0.95 12.48 10.85
CA HIS A 67 -1.72 11.50 11.62
C HIS A 67 -3.17 11.41 11.14
N ALA A 68 -3.85 12.55 10.98
CA ALA A 68 -5.20 12.62 10.43
C ALA A 68 -5.25 12.06 9.00
N LEU A 69 -4.25 12.39 8.17
CA LEU A 69 -4.16 11.88 6.80
C LEU A 69 -4.04 10.35 6.75
N VAL A 70 -3.23 9.76 7.63
CA VAL A 70 -3.04 8.30 7.69
C VAL A 70 -4.32 7.58 8.12
N ILE A 71 -5.02 8.05 9.17
CA ILE A 71 -6.26 7.40 9.60
C ILE A 71 -7.35 7.48 8.52
N THR A 72 -7.46 8.62 7.83
CA THR A 72 -8.39 8.76 6.69
C THR A 72 -7.96 7.87 5.53
N GLY A 73 -6.66 7.82 5.23
CA GLY A 73 -6.10 6.96 4.20
C GLY A 73 -6.38 5.47 4.45
N ILE A 74 -6.28 5.01 5.69
CA ILE A 74 -6.60 3.62 6.08
C ILE A 74 -8.07 3.30 5.77
N VAL A 75 -9.00 4.18 6.15
CA VAL A 75 -10.43 3.99 5.84
C VAL A 75 -10.67 3.93 4.34
N VAL A 76 -10.07 4.87 3.58
CA VAL A 76 -10.16 4.90 2.11
C VAL A 76 -9.61 3.62 1.48
N ALA A 77 -8.47 3.10 1.97
CA ALA A 77 -7.88 1.86 1.48
C ALA A 77 -8.78 0.64 1.72
N VAL A 78 -9.44 0.56 2.87
CA VAL A 78 -10.41 -0.51 3.18
C VAL A 78 -11.64 -0.41 2.26
N CYS A 79 -12.18 0.79 2.07
CA CYS A 79 -13.30 1.01 1.15
C CYS A 79 -12.94 0.66 -0.30
N ALA A 80 -11.75 1.09 -0.77
CA ALA A 80 -11.25 0.76 -2.10
C ALA A 80 -11.07 -0.76 -2.27
N SER A 81 -10.59 -1.45 -1.23
CA SER A 81 -10.47 -2.92 -1.23
C SER A 81 -11.81 -3.61 -1.33
N ALA A 82 -12.83 -3.13 -0.60
CA ALA A 82 -14.19 -3.65 -0.70
C ALA A 82 -14.75 -3.50 -2.13
N VAL A 83 -14.56 -2.33 -2.74
CA VAL A 83 -14.98 -2.07 -4.13
C VAL A 83 -14.21 -2.97 -5.10
N ALA A 84 -12.89 -3.08 -4.96
CA ALA A 84 -12.05 -3.89 -5.84
C ALA A 84 -12.41 -5.39 -5.74
N LEU A 85 -12.70 -5.89 -4.54
CA LEU A 85 -13.17 -7.26 -4.32
C LEU A 85 -14.55 -7.48 -4.93
N ALA A 86 -15.48 -6.53 -4.76
CA ALA A 86 -16.80 -6.62 -5.40
C ALA A 86 -16.69 -6.67 -6.93
N LEU A 87 -15.83 -5.83 -7.52
CA LEU A 87 -15.54 -5.87 -8.96
C LEU A 87 -14.91 -7.19 -9.39
N MET A 88 -13.94 -7.70 -8.63
CA MET A 88 -13.32 -9.00 -8.89
C MET A 88 -14.36 -10.13 -8.90
N LEU A 89 -15.29 -10.14 -7.93
CA LEU A 89 -16.36 -11.13 -7.88
C LEU A 89 -17.30 -11.04 -9.10
N LYS A 90 -17.60 -9.81 -9.56
CA LYS A 90 -18.37 -9.61 -10.80
C LYS A 90 -17.62 -10.11 -12.04
N VAL A 91 -16.32 -9.83 -12.13
CA VAL A 91 -15.47 -10.34 -13.24
C VAL A 91 -15.43 -11.87 -13.22
N ARG A 92 -15.25 -12.47 -12.04
CA ARG A 92 -15.30 -13.92 -11.85
C ARG A 92 -16.62 -14.53 -12.30
N ALA A 93 -17.75 -13.90 -11.96
CA ALA A 93 -19.07 -14.38 -12.38
C ALA A 93 -19.27 -14.30 -13.90
N ALA A 94 -18.71 -13.27 -14.56
CA ALA A 94 -18.85 -13.08 -16.00
C ALA A 94 -17.87 -13.91 -16.85
N THR A 95 -16.64 -14.13 -16.36
CA THR A 95 -15.54 -14.75 -17.14
C THR A 95 -15.13 -16.14 -16.64
N GLY A 96 -15.59 -16.54 -15.44
CA GLY A 96 -15.12 -17.74 -14.75
C GLY A 96 -13.72 -17.62 -14.13
N GLN A 97 -13.01 -16.50 -14.32
CA GLN A 97 -11.60 -16.35 -13.93
C GLN A 97 -11.36 -15.12 -13.03
N ALA A 98 -10.45 -15.22 -12.06
CA ALA A 98 -9.98 -14.09 -11.21
C ALA A 98 -8.60 -13.56 -11.65
N ARG A 99 -8.28 -13.65 -12.93
CA ARG A 99 -6.99 -13.27 -13.49
C ARG A 99 -7.21 -12.27 -14.62
N LEU A 100 -6.31 -11.30 -14.76
CA LEU A 100 -6.29 -10.45 -15.95
C LEU A 100 -5.76 -11.26 -17.15
N PRO A 101 -6.33 -11.07 -18.36
CA PRO A 101 -5.75 -11.61 -19.58
C PRO A 101 -4.30 -11.13 -19.73
N SER A 102 -3.37 -12.04 -20.05
CA SER A 102 -1.97 -11.71 -20.30
C SER A 102 -1.80 -11.56 -21.82
N GLU A 103 -1.95 -10.32 -22.30
CA GLU A 103 -1.86 -9.88 -23.70
C GLU A 103 -2.78 -10.62 -24.71
N ALA A 104 -3.14 -9.90 -25.77
CA ALA A 104 -4.05 -10.34 -26.82
C ALA A 104 -3.47 -11.52 -27.61
N PRO A 105 -4.30 -12.37 -28.25
CA PRO A 105 -3.79 -13.37 -29.18
C PRO A 105 -2.89 -12.68 -30.22
N GLU A 106 -1.65 -13.14 -30.36
CA GLU A 106 -0.84 -12.88 -31.55
C GLU A 106 -1.57 -13.56 -32.71
N ASP A 107 -2.13 -12.73 -33.61
CA ASP A 107 -2.50 -13.18 -34.95
C ASP A 107 -1.23 -13.47 -35.77
#